data_AF-A0A7G2JWL7-F1
#
_entry.id   AF-A0A7G2JWL7-F1
#
_cell.length_a   1.000
_cell.length_b   1.000
_cell.length_c   1.000
_cell.angle_alpha   90.00
_cell.angle_beta   90.00
_cell.angle_gamma   90.00
#
_symmetry.space_group_name_H-M   'P 1'
#
loop_
_entity.id
_entity.type
_entity.pdbx_description
1 polymer ?
#
loop_
_entity_poly.entity_id
_entity_poly.type
_entity_poly.pdbx_seq_one_letter_code
_entity_poly.pdbx_strand_id
1 'polypeptide(L)' 'MHICILSGSTLGGAEYVAEHLNDVLETQGFSTALFHGPNLSDIENEKIWLVVTSTHGAGELPDNLKPLFDE' A
#
# COMPACT_ATOMS: atom_id res chain seq x y z
N MET A 1 -4.12 17.03 4.92
CA MET A 1 -4.62 15.65 5.11
C MET A 1 -3.50 14.72 4.70
N HIS A 2 -3.20 13.70 5.49
CA HIS A 2 -2.10 12.75 5.23
C HIS A 2 -2.69 11.38 4.85
N ILE A 3 -2.15 10.75 3.80
CA ILE A 3 -2.62 9.47 3.25
C ILE A 3 -1.45 8.50 3.23
N CYS A 4 -1.58 7.41 3.97
CA CYS A 4 -0.60 6.33 3.98
C CYS A 4 -0.96 5.31 2.89
N ILE A 5 -0.11 5.16 1.89
CA ILE A 5 -0.29 4.25 0.76
C ILE A 5 0.46 2.96 1.06
N LEU A 6 -0.27 1.85 1.07
CA LEU A 6 0.26 0.52 1.33
C LEU A 6 0.19 -0.27 0.03
N SER A 7 1.24 -0.99 -0.33
CA SER A 7 1.22 -1.85 -1.51
C SER A 7 1.59 -3.29 -1.21
N GLY A 8 0.89 -4.19 -1.88
CA GLY A 8 1.13 -5.63 -1.88
C GLY A 8 1.27 -6.13 -3.30
N SER A 9 2.42 -6.68 -3.66
CA SER A 9 2.64 -7.23 -4.99
C SER A 9 3.68 -8.33 -5.00
N THR A 10 3.50 -9.26 -5.93
CA THR A 10 4.49 -10.34 -6.18
C THR A 10 5.34 -10.06 -7.41
N LEU A 11 4.82 -9.29 -8.37
CA LEU A 11 5.49 -8.94 -9.62
C LEU A 11 5.66 -7.41 -9.78
N GLY A 12 5.48 -6.64 -8.72
CA GLY A 12 5.62 -5.18 -8.71
C GLY A 12 4.49 -4.38 -9.37
N GLY A 13 3.51 -5.03 -10.01
CA GLY A 13 2.43 -4.33 -10.72
C GLY A 13 1.59 -3.43 -9.80
N ALA A 14 1.31 -3.86 -8.57
CA ALA A 14 0.58 -3.04 -7.60
C ALA A 14 1.47 -1.96 -6.97
N GLU A 15 2.78 -2.21 -6.86
CA GLU A 15 3.76 -1.22 -6.37
C GLU A 15 3.86 -0.05 -7.36
N TYR A 16 3.95 -0.34 -8.66
CA TYR A 16 3.95 0.69 -9.70
C TYR A 16 2.69 1.56 -9.69
N VAL A 17 1.52 0.96 -9.46
CA VAL A 17 0.26 1.71 -9.31
C VAL A 17 0.28 2.58 -8.04
N ALA A 18 0.85 2.07 -6.94
CA ALA A 18 0.96 2.81 -5.69
C ALA A 18 1.92 4.01 -5.81
N GLU A 19 3.05 3.85 -6.48
CA GLU A 19 3.98 4.94 -6.82
C GLU A 19 3.27 6.00 -7.68
N HIS A 20 2.54 5.59 -8.71
CA HIS A 20 1.80 6.53 -9.54
C HIS A 20 0.71 7.29 -8.76
N LEU A 21 0.02 6.61 -7.83
CA LEU A 21 -0.95 7.24 -6.95
C LEU A 21 -0.30 8.24 -5.99
N ASN A 22 0.91 7.96 -5.51
CA ASN A 22 1.67 8.89 -4.69
C ASN A 22 1.88 10.22 -5.43
N ASP A 23 2.40 10.17 -6.65
CA ASP A 23 2.63 11.36 -7.48
C ASP A 23 1.33 12.15 -7.73
N VAL A 24 0.25 11.44 -8.08
CA VAL A 24 -1.05 12.07 -8.35
C VAL A 24 -1.59 12.77 -7.09
N LEU A 25 -1.48 12.15 -5.92
CA LEU A 25 -1.96 12.73 -4.66
C LEU A 25 -1.11 13.93 -4.23
N GLU A 26 0.21 13.86 -4.38
CA GLU A 26 1.11 14.98 -4.13
C GLU A 26 0.80 16.18 -5.05
N THR A 27 0.52 15.93 -6.34
CA THR A 27 0.14 17.00 -7.29
C THR A 27 -1.17 17.69 -6.93
N GLN A 28 -2.05 17.01 -6.20
CA GLN A 28 -3.32 17.56 -5.70
C GLN A 28 -3.16 18.26 -4.33
N GLY A 29 -1.95 18.29 -3.77
CA GLY A 29 -1.63 18.94 -2.51
C GLY A 29 -1.90 18.09 -1.27
N PHE A 30 -2.06 16.77 -1.42
CA PHE A 30 -2.10 15.85 -0.29
C PHE A 30 -0.68 15.51 0.16
N SER A 31 -0.52 15.26 1.47
CA SER A 31 0.71 14.66 2.00
C SER A 31 0.54 13.15 1.97
N THR A 32 1.54 12.44 1.48
CA THR A 32 1.51 10.99 1.35
C THR A 32 2.74 10.35 1.99
N ALA A 33 2.62 9.06 2.30
CA ALA A 33 3.73 8.18 2.63
C ALA A 33 3.48 6.84 1.93
N LEU A 34 4.51 6.23 1.33
CA LEU A 34 4.38 4.99 0.58
C LEU A 34 5.15 3.86 1.26
N PHE A 35 4.50 2.72 1.45
CA PHE A 35 5.08 1.51 2.04
C PHE A 35 4.80 0.28 1.18
N HIS A 36 5.81 -0.55 0.97
CA HIS A 36 5.71 -1.83 0.26
C HIS A 36 5.80 -2.98 1.27
N GLY A 37 4.69 -3.68 1.48
CA GLY A 37 4.58 -4.72 2.52
C GLY A 37 4.95 -4.27 3.94
N PRO A 38 4.29 -3.22 4.50
CA PRO A 38 4.57 -2.76 5.86
C PRO A 38 4.09 -3.74 6.91
N ASN A 39 4.69 -3.68 8.11
CA ASN A 39 4.13 -4.30 9.30
C ASN A 39 3.12 -3.35 9.96
N LEU A 40 2.22 -3.85 10.82
CA LEU A 40 1.23 -3.00 11.49
C LEU A 40 1.90 -1.89 12.33
N SER A 41 3.02 -2.19 12.98
CA SER A 41 3.78 -1.21 13.76
C SER A 41 4.30 -0.01 12.95
N ASP A 42 4.46 -0.18 11.64
CA ASP A 42 4.97 0.89 10.76
C ASP A 42 3.87 1.92 10.45
N ILE A 43 2.59 1.53 10.56
CA ILE A 43 1.44 2.30 10.04
C ILE A 43 0.28 2.45 11.04
N GLU A 44 0.37 1.87 12.25
CA GLU A 44 -0.69 1.86 13.26
C GLU A 44 -1.17 3.27 13.67
N ASN A 45 -0.29 4.27 13.56
CA ASN A 45 -0.58 5.65 13.92
C ASN A 45 -1.22 6.45 12.76
N GLU A 46 -1.30 5.85 11.56
CA GLU A 46 -1.83 6.50 10.37
C GLU A 46 -3.35 6.44 10.31
N LYS A 47 -3.99 7.58 10.02
CA LYS A 47 -5.45 7.72 10.11
C LYS A 47 -6.19 7.32 8.83
N ILE A 48 -5.50 7.38 7.70
CA ILE A 48 -6.08 7.12 6.38
C ILE A 48 -5.12 6.20 5.63
N TRP A 49 -5.59 5.00 5.31
CA TRP A 49 -4.87 4.03 4.51
C TRP A 49 -5.45 3.95 3.11
N LEU A 50 -4.57 3.89 2.11
CA LEU A 50 -4.89 3.58 0.72
C LEU A 50 -4.15 2.30 0.34
N VAL A 51 -4.86 1.19 0.26
CA VAL A 51 -4.26 -0.13 0.00
C VAL A 51 -4.33 -0.48 -1.47
N VAL A 52 -3.19 -0.80 -2.07
CA VAL A 52 -3.03 -1.18 -3.47
C VAL A 52 -2.44 -2.59 -3.50
N THR A 53 -3.28 -3.60 -3.74
CA THR A 53 -2.83 -4.99 -3.72
C THR A 53 -3.16 -5.69 -5.04
N SER A 54 -2.22 -6.51 -5.52
CA SER A 54 -2.54 -7.54 -6.52
C SER A 54 -3.20 -8.74 -5.85
N THR A 55 -3.82 -9.61 -6.63
CA THR A 55 -4.30 -10.93 -6.18
C THR A 55 -3.55 -12.02 -6.93
N HIS A 56 -3.32 -13.15 -6.27
CA HIS A 56 -2.88 -14.36 -6.94
C HIS A 56 -4.03 -15.06 -7.67
N GLY A 57 -3.70 -16.00 -8.55
CA GLY A 57 -4.69 -16.71 -9.37
C GLY A 57 -5.77 -17.45 -8.57
N ALA A 58 -5.52 -17.73 -7.29
CA ALA A 58 -6.48 -18.34 -6.36
C ALA A 58 -7.27 -17.32 -5.50
N GLY A 59 -7.03 -16.01 -5.67
CA GLY A 59 -7.64 -14.96 -4.84
C GLY A 59 -6.84 -14.58 -3.58
N GLU A 60 -5.66 -15.19 -3.38
CA GLU A 60 -4.80 -14.90 -2.23
C GLU A 60 -4.12 -13.53 -2.34
N LEU A 61 -3.84 -12.94 -1.17
CA LEU A 61 -2.99 -11.77 -1.06
C LEU A 61 -1.52 -12.10 -1.39
N PRO A 62 -0.73 -11.12 -1.85
CA PRO A 62 0.69 -11.29 -2.07
C PRO A 62 1.45 -11.52 -0.76
N ASP A 63 2.54 -12.28 -0.82
CA ASP A 63 3.34 -12.67 0.35
C ASP A 63 3.85 -11.48 1.17
N ASN A 64 4.10 -10.33 0.53
CA ASN A 64 4.59 -9.13 1.24
C ASN A 64 3.49 -8.39 2.02
N LEU A 65 2.21 -8.57 1.67
CA LEU A 65 1.09 -7.91 2.35
C LEU A 65 0.34 -8.86 3.29
N LYS A 66 0.48 -10.17 3.08
CA LYS A 66 -0.17 -11.19 3.90
C LYS A 66 0.13 -11.06 5.41
N PRO A 67 1.36 -10.77 5.88
CA PRO A 67 1.64 -10.58 7.30
C PRO A 67 0.78 -9.50 7.95
N LEU A 68 0.53 -8.38 7.24
CA LEU A 68 -0.30 -7.29 7.72
C LEU A 68 -1.78 -7.69 7.87
N PHE A 69 -2.26 -8.64 7.06
CA PHE A 69 -3.65 -9.12 7.12
C PHE A 69 -3.88 -10.17 8.20
N ASP A 70 -2.86 -10.96 8.50
CA ASP A 70 -2.93 -12.06 9.46
C ASP A 70 -2.69 -11.61 10.93
N GLU A 71 -2.31 -10.35 11.15
CA GLU A 71 -2.18 -9.68 12.47
C GLU A 71 -3.52 -9.20 13.05
#